data_AF-A0A3E2NII7-F1
#
_entry.id   AF-A0A3E2NII7-F1
#
_cell.length_a   1.000
_cell.length_b   1.000
_cell.length_c   1.000
_cell.angle_alpha   90.00
_cell.angle_beta   90.00
_cell.angle_gamma   90.00
#
_symmetry.space_group_name_H-M   'P 1'
#
loop_
_entity.id
_entity.type
_entity.pdbx_description
1 polymer ?
#
loop_
_entity_poly.entity_id
_entity_poly.type
_entity_poly.pdbx_seq_one_letter_code
_entity_poly.pdbx_strand_id
1 'polypeptide(L)'
;MTEKDAYVLLEQIRSIMLNKPAVGELEGEAPVYKELQETISCLSRCMKEMKVRENKLIEQAVRSRGFSSLLLSIINSLKDWVVVTEEKTGKVLYTNNLVRKRLYNQENGHFICGETCGLMERLRSSEEITDIHKYEFKCSREKFFQVESHPLKWENTKAVIHLITDVTYQKETEAYLEVMAYKDELTGLNNRRCCISTIDEYIKDNSSFALCMVDLDGLKTINDQYGHLNGDKYLKCVSQELKESAGKGDFVCRFGGDEFVVLYRGLTEGEAEKRLAGINRNLSGILSGYPMSVSYGIICIKKEMNLLPETALKIADEKMYRLKRLRKQKNKES
;
A
#
# COMPACT_ATOMS: atom_id res chain seq x y z
N MET A 1 -51.51 -7.92 -36.13
CA MET A 1 -52.11 -6.83 -36.94
C MET A 1 -51.16 -5.65 -36.84
N THR A 2 -50.47 -5.32 -37.92
CA THR A 2 -49.52 -4.20 -37.94
C THR A 2 -50.26 -2.86 -37.95
N GLU A 3 -49.61 -1.76 -37.55
CA GLU A 3 -50.20 -0.39 -37.55
C GLU A 3 -50.74 -0.02 -38.95
N LYS A 4 -50.12 -0.60 -40.00
CA LYS A 4 -50.53 -0.49 -41.40
C LYS A 4 -51.83 -1.25 -41.71
N ASP A 5 -51.99 -2.46 -41.14
CA ASP A 5 -53.20 -3.28 -41.32
C ASP A 5 -54.42 -2.65 -40.62
N ALA A 6 -54.22 -2.05 -39.44
CA ALA A 6 -55.27 -1.34 -38.72
C ALA A 6 -55.72 -0.05 -39.44
N TYR A 7 -54.79 0.67 -40.06
CA TYR A 7 -55.09 1.88 -40.85
C TYR A 7 -55.85 1.55 -42.15
N VAL A 8 -55.46 0.47 -42.83
CA VAL A 8 -56.16 -0.02 -44.03
C VAL A 8 -57.60 -0.46 -43.71
N LEU A 9 -57.81 -1.16 -42.58
CA LEU A 9 -59.13 -1.56 -42.14
C LEU A 9 -60.03 -0.35 -41.82
N LEU A 10 -59.46 0.69 -41.20
CA LEU A 10 -60.18 1.94 -40.88
C LEU A 10 -60.55 2.75 -42.12
N GLU A 11 -59.67 2.81 -43.14
CA GLU A 11 -59.99 3.46 -44.43
C GLU A 11 -61.02 2.66 -45.25
N GLN A 12 -61.00 1.32 -45.20
CA GLN A 12 -62.05 0.50 -45.82
C GLN A 12 -63.42 0.73 -45.17
N ILE A 13 -63.48 0.79 -43.84
CA ILE A 13 -64.71 1.12 -43.10
C ILE A 13 -65.19 2.53 -43.45
N ARG A 14 -64.28 3.50 -43.60
CA ARG A 14 -64.60 4.89 -43.99
C ARG A 14 -65.13 4.99 -45.43
N SER A 15 -64.57 4.23 -46.36
CA SER A 15 -65.01 4.16 -47.77
C SER A 15 -66.42 3.56 -47.90
N ILE A 16 -66.76 2.56 -47.08
CA ILE A 16 -68.10 1.96 -47.05
C ILE A 16 -69.14 2.97 -46.53
N MET A 17 -68.75 3.84 -45.60
CA MET A 17 -69.63 4.85 -44.99
C MET A 17 -69.89 6.07 -45.88
N LEU A 18 -68.96 6.42 -46.77
CA LEU A 18 -69.07 7.59 -47.66
C LEU A 18 -69.86 7.29 -48.96
N ASN A 19 -70.08 6.01 -49.31
CA ASN A 19 -70.88 5.59 -50.46
C ASN A 19 -72.31 5.19 -50.04
N LYS A 20 -73.10 6.10 -49.44
CA LYS A 20 -74.56 5.89 -49.30
C LYS A 20 -75.28 6.50 -50.53
N PRO A 21 -76.20 5.76 -51.20
CA PRO A 21 -77.02 6.32 -52.28
C PRO A 21 -78.08 7.28 -51.72
N ALA A 22 -78.61 8.15 -52.60
CA ALA A 22 -79.49 9.26 -52.23
C ALA A 22 -80.87 8.83 -51.70
N VAL A 23 -81.29 9.51 -50.62
CA VAL A 23 -82.65 9.78 -50.07
C VAL A 23 -83.69 8.65 -50.13
N GLY A 24 -84.11 8.18 -48.96
CA GLY A 24 -85.37 7.45 -48.76
C GLY A 24 -85.36 6.69 -47.43
N GLU A 25 -86.21 7.14 -46.50
CA GLU A 25 -86.74 6.46 -45.30
C GLU A 25 -86.04 5.18 -44.83
N LEU A 26 -85.47 5.18 -43.61
CA LEU A 26 -85.30 4.01 -42.75
C LEU A 26 -84.96 4.48 -41.32
N GLU A 27 -86.00 4.76 -40.54
CA GLU A 27 -85.93 4.85 -39.08
C GLU A 27 -85.62 3.45 -38.52
N GLY A 28 -84.39 3.20 -38.09
CA GLY A 28 -84.00 1.91 -37.49
C GLY A 28 -82.51 1.68 -37.20
N GLU A 29 -81.58 2.43 -37.80
CA GLU A 29 -80.12 2.20 -37.66
C GLU A 29 -79.40 3.03 -36.57
N ALA A 30 -80.14 3.80 -35.76
CA ALA A 30 -79.56 4.69 -34.75
C ALA A 30 -78.79 4.01 -33.58
N PRO A 31 -79.18 2.83 -33.06
CA PRO A 31 -78.48 2.22 -31.92
C PRO A 31 -77.13 1.62 -32.31
N VAL A 32 -77.08 0.90 -33.43
CA VAL A 32 -75.88 0.17 -33.91
C VAL A 32 -74.76 1.13 -34.31
N TYR A 33 -75.12 2.25 -34.95
CA TYR A 33 -74.15 3.27 -35.34
C TYR A 33 -73.52 3.98 -34.12
N LYS A 34 -74.33 4.17 -33.06
CA LYS A 34 -73.89 4.80 -31.82
C LYS A 34 -72.97 3.87 -31.00
N GLU A 35 -73.34 2.60 -30.87
CA GLU A 35 -72.50 1.58 -30.23
C GLU A 35 -71.16 1.38 -30.96
N LEU A 36 -71.17 1.44 -32.30
CA LEU A 36 -69.96 1.35 -33.12
C LEU A 36 -69.05 2.58 -32.94
N GLN A 37 -69.62 3.79 -32.86
CA GLN A 37 -68.85 5.01 -32.58
C GLN A 37 -68.23 5.00 -31.16
N GLU A 38 -68.96 4.49 -30.17
CA GLU A 38 -68.46 4.35 -28.81
C GLU A 38 -67.32 3.33 -28.71
N THR A 39 -67.42 2.19 -29.41
CA THR A 39 -66.34 1.19 -29.46
C THR A 39 -65.09 1.70 -30.18
N ILE A 40 -65.23 2.41 -31.31
CA ILE A 40 -64.10 3.03 -32.02
C ILE A 40 -63.42 4.11 -31.16
N SER A 41 -64.20 4.91 -30.44
CA SER A 41 -63.68 5.92 -29.51
C SER A 41 -62.90 5.27 -28.36
N CYS A 42 -63.41 4.16 -27.81
CA CYS A 42 -62.76 3.42 -26.74
C CYS A 42 -61.44 2.77 -27.21
N LEU A 43 -61.42 2.16 -28.39
CA LEU A 43 -60.21 1.61 -29.02
C LEU A 43 -59.17 2.69 -29.30
N SER A 44 -59.60 3.85 -29.82
CA SER A 44 -58.70 4.99 -30.09
C SER A 44 -58.06 5.53 -28.81
N ARG A 45 -58.82 5.56 -27.71
CA ARG A 45 -58.30 5.90 -26.37
C ARG A 45 -57.29 4.87 -25.89
N CYS A 46 -57.59 3.58 -25.99
CA CYS A 46 -56.67 2.50 -25.60
C CYS A 46 -55.36 2.56 -26.41
N MET A 47 -55.42 2.78 -27.72
CA MET A 47 -54.22 2.92 -28.55
C MET A 47 -53.36 4.13 -28.15
N LYS A 48 -53.98 5.27 -27.83
CA LYS A 48 -53.27 6.44 -27.31
C LYS A 48 -52.59 6.15 -25.98
N GLU A 49 -53.28 5.47 -25.06
CA GLU A 49 -52.71 5.07 -23.77
C GLU A 49 -51.54 4.09 -23.93
N MET A 50 -51.65 3.11 -24.83
CA MET A 50 -50.56 2.19 -25.15
C MET A 50 -49.34 2.92 -25.73
N LYS A 51 -49.53 3.87 -26.65
CA LYS A 51 -48.43 4.62 -27.27
C LYS A 51 -47.69 5.52 -26.27
N VAL A 52 -48.43 6.12 -25.32
CA VAL A 52 -47.84 6.85 -24.19
C VAL A 52 -47.05 5.90 -23.27
N ARG A 53 -47.57 4.70 -23.02
CA ARG A 53 -46.90 3.68 -22.19
C ARG A 53 -45.63 3.15 -22.86
N GLU A 54 -45.67 2.93 -24.16
CA GLU A 54 -44.52 2.53 -24.98
C GLU A 54 -43.41 3.59 -24.97
N ASN A 55 -43.74 4.87 -25.21
CA ASN A 55 -42.77 5.96 -25.14
C ASN A 55 -42.13 6.08 -23.75
N LYS A 56 -42.91 5.94 -22.68
CA LYS A 56 -42.36 5.92 -21.30
C LYS A 56 -41.38 4.76 -21.07
N LEU A 57 -41.67 3.57 -21.61
CA LEU A 57 -40.78 2.41 -21.52
C LEU A 57 -39.49 2.64 -22.32
N ILE A 58 -39.57 3.24 -23.51
CA ILE A 58 -38.40 3.59 -24.32
C ILE A 58 -37.53 4.61 -23.58
N GLU A 59 -38.11 5.68 -23.03
CA GLU A 59 -37.38 6.68 -22.24
C GLU A 59 -36.72 6.07 -21.00
N GLN A 60 -37.43 5.18 -20.29
CA GLN A 60 -36.86 4.43 -19.16
C GLN A 60 -35.70 3.53 -19.59
N ALA A 61 -35.80 2.84 -20.73
CA ALA A 61 -34.75 1.98 -21.26
C ALA A 61 -33.51 2.78 -21.70
N VAL A 62 -33.70 3.94 -22.35
CA VAL A 62 -32.60 4.84 -22.73
C VAL A 62 -31.90 5.39 -21.49
N ARG A 63 -32.67 5.84 -20.49
CA ARG A 63 -32.13 6.34 -19.22
C ARG A 63 -31.38 5.25 -18.45
N SER A 64 -31.93 4.03 -18.42
CA SER A 64 -31.30 2.85 -17.79
C SER A 64 -29.99 2.46 -18.49
N ARG A 65 -29.93 2.51 -19.83
CA ARG A 65 -28.69 2.32 -20.60
C ARG A 65 -27.65 3.39 -20.29
N GLY A 66 -28.04 4.66 -20.27
CA GLY A 66 -27.16 5.77 -19.95
C GLY A 66 -26.54 5.62 -18.55
N PHE A 67 -27.36 5.31 -17.55
CA PHE A 67 -26.88 5.07 -16.19
C PHE A 67 -25.95 3.86 -16.08
N SER A 68 -26.26 2.76 -16.77
CA SER A 68 -25.40 1.56 -16.81
C SER A 68 -24.04 1.85 -17.45
N SER A 69 -24.00 2.64 -18.54
CA SER A 69 -22.75 3.03 -19.18
C SER A 69 -21.88 3.92 -18.29
N LEU A 70 -22.49 4.81 -17.50
CA LEU A 70 -21.78 5.65 -16.54
C LEU A 70 -21.17 4.80 -15.42
N LEU A 71 -21.94 3.89 -14.83
CA LEU A 71 -21.45 2.97 -13.79
C LEU A 71 -20.29 2.11 -14.28
N LEU A 72 -20.40 1.55 -15.48
CA LEU A 72 -19.31 0.79 -16.10
C LEU A 72 -18.06 1.66 -16.34
N SER A 73 -18.24 2.92 -16.71
CA SER A 73 -17.13 3.85 -16.92
C SER A 73 -16.42 4.18 -15.60
N ILE A 74 -17.18 4.39 -14.52
CA ILE A 74 -16.65 4.61 -13.17
C ILE A 74 -15.88 3.37 -12.70
N ILE A 75 -16.48 2.17 -12.78
CA ILE A 75 -15.86 0.93 -12.32
C ILE A 75 -14.57 0.62 -13.09
N ASN A 76 -14.51 0.99 -14.37
CA ASN A 76 -13.32 0.79 -15.20
C ASN A 76 -12.26 1.89 -15.04
N SER A 77 -12.58 3.03 -14.43
CA SER A 77 -11.61 4.08 -14.09
C SER A 77 -10.99 3.92 -12.71
N LEU A 78 -11.60 3.10 -11.84
CA LEU A 78 -11.00 2.69 -10.57
C LEU A 78 -9.63 2.05 -10.81
N LYS A 79 -8.67 2.35 -9.93
CA LYS A 79 -7.35 1.70 -9.92
C LYS A 79 -7.38 0.31 -9.27
N ASP A 80 -8.43 0.05 -8.50
CA ASP A 80 -8.65 -1.24 -7.85
C ASP A 80 -9.15 -2.28 -8.84
N TRP A 81 -8.79 -3.52 -8.54
CA TRP A 81 -9.35 -4.68 -9.19
C TRP A 81 -10.70 -4.98 -8.56
N VAL A 82 -11.74 -4.93 -9.39
CA VAL A 82 -13.10 -5.24 -8.96
C VAL A 82 -13.45 -6.62 -9.48
N VAL A 83 -13.72 -7.55 -8.56
CA VAL A 83 -14.17 -8.91 -8.85
C VAL A 83 -15.48 -9.15 -8.10
N VAL A 84 -16.49 -9.68 -8.78
CA VAL A 84 -17.73 -10.12 -8.14
C VAL A 84 -17.82 -11.63 -8.26
N THR A 85 -18.09 -12.32 -7.16
CA THR A 85 -18.26 -13.77 -7.11
C THR A 85 -19.64 -14.13 -6.58
N GLU A 86 -20.18 -15.28 -6.99
CA GLU A 86 -21.35 -15.88 -6.36
C GLU A 86 -20.94 -16.46 -5.00
N GLU A 87 -21.69 -16.15 -3.95
CA GLU A 87 -21.32 -16.45 -2.55
C GLU A 87 -21.08 -17.94 -2.30
N LYS A 88 -21.90 -18.83 -2.87
CA LYS A 88 -21.83 -20.28 -2.57
C LYS A 88 -20.80 -21.04 -3.38
N THR A 89 -20.62 -20.67 -4.65
CA THR A 89 -19.76 -21.42 -5.57
C THR A 89 -18.41 -20.74 -5.80
N GLY A 90 -18.27 -19.47 -5.40
CA GLY A 90 -17.14 -18.63 -5.74
C GLY A 90 -17.00 -18.36 -7.23
N LYS A 91 -18.03 -18.65 -8.05
CA LYS A 91 -18.01 -18.42 -9.49
C LYS A 91 -17.92 -16.92 -9.77
N VAL A 92 -16.95 -16.52 -10.59
CA VAL A 92 -16.80 -15.12 -10.99
C VAL A 92 -17.99 -14.68 -11.85
N LEU A 93 -18.75 -13.70 -11.36
CA LEU A 93 -19.89 -13.08 -12.02
C LEU A 93 -19.48 -11.85 -12.84
N TYR A 94 -18.53 -11.07 -12.34
CA TYR A 94 -18.07 -9.85 -12.99
C TYR A 94 -16.61 -9.53 -12.66
N THR A 95 -15.93 -8.88 -13.61
CA THR A 95 -14.60 -8.29 -13.41
C THR A 95 -14.47 -6.98 -14.18
N ASN A 96 -13.84 -5.96 -13.60
CA ASN A 96 -13.52 -4.75 -14.37
C ASN A 96 -12.41 -4.99 -15.41
N ASN A 97 -12.19 -3.99 -16.28
CA ASN A 97 -11.20 -4.08 -17.35
C ASN A 97 -9.76 -4.24 -16.84
N LEU A 98 -9.43 -3.69 -15.67
CA LEU A 98 -8.09 -3.85 -15.09
C LEU A 98 -7.80 -5.31 -14.75
N VAL A 99 -8.75 -5.99 -14.11
CA VAL A 99 -8.64 -7.42 -13.82
C VAL A 99 -8.49 -8.21 -15.12
N ARG A 100 -9.29 -7.93 -16.16
CA ARG A 100 -9.17 -8.63 -17.45
C ARG A 100 -7.81 -8.45 -18.13
N LYS A 101 -7.22 -7.27 -18.01
CA LYS A 101 -5.93 -6.96 -18.64
C LYS A 101 -4.73 -7.50 -17.87
N ARG A 102 -4.82 -7.58 -16.53
CA ARG A 102 -3.65 -7.81 -15.66
C ARG A 102 -3.73 -9.09 -14.83
N LEU A 103 -4.91 -9.64 -14.63
CA LEU A 103 -5.11 -10.72 -13.69
C LEU A 103 -5.88 -11.91 -14.25
N TYR A 104 -6.87 -11.73 -15.12
CA TYR A 104 -7.83 -12.78 -15.49
C TYR A 104 -8.03 -12.88 -17.00
N ASN A 105 -7.75 -14.05 -17.57
CA ASN A 105 -8.08 -14.38 -18.94
C ASN A 105 -9.49 -14.99 -19.00
N GLN A 106 -10.45 -14.26 -19.59
CA GLN A 106 -11.83 -14.72 -19.74
C GLN A 106 -11.98 -15.91 -20.70
N GLU A 107 -11.10 -16.09 -21.68
CA GLU A 107 -11.19 -17.19 -22.65
C GLU A 107 -10.91 -18.55 -22.01
N ASN A 108 -9.97 -18.59 -21.06
CA ASN A 108 -9.57 -19.82 -20.40
C ASN A 108 -10.08 -19.91 -18.95
N GLY A 109 -10.64 -18.83 -18.39
CA GLY A 109 -11.05 -18.77 -16.98
C GLY A 109 -9.88 -18.81 -15.98
N HIS A 110 -8.66 -18.49 -16.44
CA HIS A 110 -7.42 -18.64 -15.69
C HIS A 110 -6.78 -17.29 -15.36
N PHE A 111 -6.06 -17.23 -14.24
CA PHE A 111 -5.39 -16.02 -13.78
C PHE A 111 -3.92 -15.96 -14.23
N ILE A 112 -3.44 -14.77 -14.60
CA ILE A 112 -2.07 -14.52 -15.14
C ILE A 112 -0.97 -14.83 -14.10
N CYS A 113 -1.36 -14.87 -12.83
CA CYS A 113 -0.51 -15.26 -11.70
C CYS A 113 -0.08 -16.76 -11.74
N GLY A 114 -0.61 -17.56 -12.67
CA GLY A 114 -0.36 -19.00 -12.76
C GLY A 114 -1.36 -19.80 -11.92
N GLU A 115 -1.42 -21.12 -12.14
CA GLU A 115 -2.39 -22.03 -11.50
C GLU A 115 -2.27 -22.09 -9.97
N THR A 116 -1.16 -21.61 -9.39
CA THR A 116 -0.83 -21.71 -7.95
C THR A 116 -1.09 -20.42 -7.15
N CYS A 117 -1.78 -19.43 -7.73
CA CYS A 117 -2.06 -18.17 -7.04
C CYS A 117 -3.23 -18.30 -6.05
N GLY A 118 -2.93 -18.49 -4.77
CA GLY A 118 -3.93 -18.69 -3.70
C GLY A 118 -4.90 -17.51 -3.44
N LEU A 119 -4.74 -16.37 -4.13
CA LEU A 119 -5.66 -15.22 -3.99
C LEU A 119 -7.09 -15.62 -4.35
N MET A 120 -7.26 -16.35 -5.46
CA MET A 120 -8.59 -16.74 -5.91
C MET A 120 -9.20 -17.85 -5.07
N GLU A 121 -8.39 -18.76 -4.55
CA GLU A 121 -8.86 -19.75 -3.60
C GLU A 121 -9.44 -19.06 -2.36
N ARG A 122 -8.75 -18.02 -1.84
CA ARG A 122 -9.27 -17.20 -0.73
C ARG A 122 -10.50 -16.38 -1.07
N LEU A 123 -10.61 -15.85 -2.30
CA LEU A 123 -11.81 -15.14 -2.74
C LEU A 123 -13.01 -16.07 -2.92
N ARG A 124 -12.77 -17.36 -3.22
CA ARG A 124 -13.82 -18.39 -3.37
C ARG A 124 -14.18 -19.06 -2.03
N SER A 125 -13.24 -19.13 -1.09
CA SER A 125 -13.39 -19.85 0.17
C SER A 125 -14.04 -19.00 1.28
N SER A 126 -14.69 -17.88 0.96
CA SER A 126 -15.32 -17.08 1.99
C SER A 126 -16.55 -17.80 2.55
N GLU A 127 -16.50 -18.17 3.83
CA GLU A 127 -17.69 -18.50 4.63
C GLU A 127 -18.74 -17.37 4.50
N GLU A 128 -20.02 -17.65 4.77
CA GLU A 128 -21.12 -16.67 4.63
C GLU A 128 -20.71 -15.29 5.15
N ILE A 129 -20.42 -14.37 4.22
CA ILE A 129 -19.95 -13.03 4.56
C ILE A 129 -21.16 -12.22 4.98
N THR A 130 -21.40 -12.15 6.29
CA THR A 130 -22.45 -11.29 6.87
C THR A 130 -22.01 -9.82 6.97
N ASP A 131 -20.70 -9.57 7.05
CA ASP A 131 -20.09 -8.27 7.32
C ASP A 131 -18.90 -7.96 6.40
N ILE A 132 -18.44 -6.71 6.37
CA ILE A 132 -17.28 -6.28 5.58
C ILE A 132 -16.03 -7.04 6.05
N HIS A 133 -15.40 -7.78 5.13
CA HIS A 133 -14.19 -8.54 5.43
C HIS A 133 -12.98 -7.90 4.76
N LYS A 134 -12.00 -7.46 5.57
CA LYS A 134 -10.78 -6.81 5.12
C LYS A 134 -9.55 -7.61 5.53
N TYR A 135 -8.69 -7.93 4.58
CA TYR A 135 -7.46 -8.69 4.83
C TYR A 135 -6.34 -8.33 3.86
N GLU A 136 -5.11 -8.65 4.25
CA GLU A 136 -3.95 -8.59 3.38
C GLU A 136 -3.58 -10.00 2.89
N PHE A 137 -3.13 -10.08 1.63
CA PHE A 137 -2.68 -11.32 1.02
C PHE A 137 -1.35 -11.11 0.29
N LYS A 138 -0.36 -11.92 0.63
CA LYS A 138 0.90 -11.99 -0.09
C LYS A 138 0.87 -13.18 -1.05
N CYS A 139 1.07 -12.94 -2.34
CA CYS A 139 1.11 -14.01 -3.33
C CYS A 139 2.51 -14.65 -3.42
N SER A 140 2.59 -15.80 -4.10
CA SER A 140 3.84 -16.53 -4.34
C SER A 140 4.90 -15.77 -5.15
N ARG A 141 4.53 -14.66 -5.80
CA ARG A 141 5.44 -13.77 -6.53
C ARG A 141 5.85 -12.54 -5.71
N GLU A 142 5.76 -12.60 -4.39
CA GLU A 142 6.13 -11.51 -3.47
C GLU A 142 5.31 -10.21 -3.65
N LYS A 143 4.12 -10.29 -4.27
CA LYS A 143 3.19 -9.16 -4.35
C LYS A 143 2.23 -9.13 -3.18
N PHE A 144 1.94 -7.93 -2.69
CA PHE A 144 1.03 -7.68 -1.58
C PHE A 144 -0.28 -7.09 -2.11
N PHE A 145 -1.39 -7.70 -1.71
CA PHE A 145 -2.74 -7.28 -2.05
C PHE A 145 -3.51 -6.95 -0.79
N GLN A 146 -4.18 -5.81 -0.78
CA GLN A 146 -5.20 -5.50 0.20
C GLN A 146 -6.56 -5.85 -0.42
N VAL A 147 -7.35 -6.67 0.26
CA VAL A 147 -8.65 -7.14 -0.21
C VAL A 147 -9.72 -6.67 0.75
N GLU A 148 -10.75 -6.04 0.21
CA GLU A 148 -11.98 -5.69 0.93
C GLU A 148 -13.17 -6.36 0.24
N SER A 149 -13.91 -7.17 0.98
CA SER A 149 -15.02 -7.97 0.47
C SER A 149 -16.33 -7.52 1.11
N HIS A 150 -17.32 -7.19 0.28
CA HIS A 150 -18.64 -6.75 0.72
C HIS A 150 -19.73 -7.67 0.15
N PRO A 151 -20.68 -8.13 0.97
CA PRO A 151 -21.83 -8.87 0.47
C PRO A 151 -22.75 -7.94 -0.33
N LEU A 152 -23.32 -8.45 -1.41
CA LEU A 152 -24.32 -7.75 -2.23
C LEU A 152 -25.33 -8.72 -2.83
N LYS A 153 -26.40 -8.16 -3.40
CA LYS A 153 -27.34 -8.92 -4.24
C LYS A 153 -27.04 -8.67 -5.71
N TRP A 154 -26.73 -9.73 -6.45
CA TRP A 154 -26.57 -9.70 -7.89
C TRP A 154 -27.79 -10.38 -8.53
N GLU A 155 -28.67 -9.57 -9.11
CA GLU A 155 -29.99 -10.03 -9.57
C GLU A 155 -30.75 -10.75 -8.44
N ASN A 156 -30.95 -12.06 -8.56
CA ASN A 156 -31.60 -12.91 -7.55
C ASN A 156 -30.62 -13.83 -6.80
N THR A 157 -29.31 -13.58 -6.92
CA THR A 157 -28.25 -14.38 -6.27
C THR A 157 -27.53 -13.58 -5.21
N LYS A 158 -27.13 -14.25 -4.11
CA LYS A 158 -26.21 -13.67 -3.14
C LYS A 158 -24.80 -13.69 -3.75
N ALA A 159 -24.15 -12.55 -3.72
CA ALA A 159 -22.84 -12.37 -4.32
C ALA A 159 -21.95 -11.52 -3.41
N VAL A 160 -20.66 -11.53 -3.69
CA VAL A 160 -19.66 -10.76 -2.95
C VAL A 160 -18.89 -9.91 -3.94
N ILE A 161 -18.75 -8.62 -3.68
CA ILE A 161 -17.80 -7.76 -4.40
C ILE A 161 -16.49 -7.72 -3.62
N HIS A 162 -15.40 -7.95 -4.33
CA HIS A 162 -14.04 -7.86 -3.82
C HIS A 162 -13.35 -6.68 -4.50
N LEU A 163 -12.92 -5.73 -3.68
CA LEU A 163 -12.05 -4.63 -4.05
C LEU A 163 -10.62 -5.04 -3.69
N ILE A 164 -9.77 -5.19 -4.70
CA ILE A 164 -8.40 -5.68 -4.52
C ILE A 164 -7.45 -4.58 -4.99
N THR A 165 -6.60 -4.11 -4.07
CA THR A 165 -5.58 -3.09 -4.35
C THR A 165 -4.20 -3.74 -4.27
N ASP A 166 -3.37 -3.56 -5.29
CA ASP A 166 -1.95 -3.91 -5.23
C ASP A 166 -1.22 -2.86 -4.38
N VAL A 167 -0.82 -3.27 -3.18
CA VAL A 167 -0.13 -2.42 -2.19
C VAL A 167 1.36 -2.72 -2.11
N THR A 168 1.90 -3.47 -3.08
CA THR A 168 3.31 -3.89 -3.08
C THR A 168 4.26 -2.70 -3.00
N TYR A 169 4.07 -1.70 -3.87
CA TYR A 169 4.95 -0.53 -3.89
C TYR A 169 4.93 0.23 -2.56
N GLN A 170 3.76 0.33 -1.91
CA GLN A 170 3.63 1.00 -0.62
C GLN A 170 4.38 0.22 0.47
N LYS A 171 4.21 -1.10 0.53
CA LYS A 171 4.91 -1.97 1.49
C LYS A 171 6.43 -1.98 1.25
N GLU A 172 6.88 -2.04 0.00
CA GLU A 172 8.31 -1.96 -0.36
C GLU A 172 8.90 -0.60 0.01
N THR A 173 8.17 0.48 -0.25
CA THR A 173 8.59 1.84 0.12
C THR A 173 8.64 2.01 1.64
N GLU A 174 7.63 1.51 2.35
CA GLU A 174 7.59 1.54 3.82
C GLU A 174 8.76 0.76 4.42
N ALA A 175 9.01 -0.47 3.96
CA ALA A 175 10.15 -1.27 4.39
C ALA A 175 11.50 -0.60 4.05
N TYR A 176 11.62 0.02 2.88
CA TYR A 176 12.81 0.78 2.50
C TYR A 176 13.01 2.00 3.41
N LEU A 177 11.93 2.76 3.69
CA LEU A 177 11.96 3.91 4.60
C LEU A 177 12.29 3.49 6.03
N GLU A 178 11.80 2.33 6.49
CA GLU A 178 12.19 1.75 7.76
C GLU A 178 13.70 1.45 7.79
N VAL A 179 14.24 0.78 6.78
CA VAL A 179 15.68 0.50 6.69
C VAL A 179 16.51 1.79 6.66
N MET A 180 16.09 2.79 5.89
CA MET A 180 16.74 4.11 5.84
C MET A 180 16.64 4.84 7.19
N ALA A 181 15.53 4.66 7.91
CA ALA A 181 15.35 5.22 9.25
C ALA A 181 16.28 4.61 10.31
N TYR A 182 17.01 3.54 10.00
CA TYR A 182 17.99 2.90 10.89
C TYR A 182 19.45 3.04 10.46
N LYS A 183 19.74 3.69 9.32
CA LYS A 183 21.10 3.89 8.81
C LYS A 183 21.50 5.37 8.81
N ASP A 184 22.81 5.62 8.90
CA ASP A 184 23.41 6.93 8.67
C ASP A 184 23.84 7.05 7.19
N GLU A 185 23.35 8.07 6.49
CA GLU A 185 23.56 8.22 5.04
C GLU A 185 25.03 8.42 4.65
N LEU A 186 25.82 9.07 5.51
CA LEU A 186 27.22 9.39 5.20
C LEU A 186 28.13 8.16 5.33
N THR A 187 27.94 7.37 6.38
CA THR A 187 28.84 6.27 6.76
C THR A 187 28.28 4.89 6.41
N GLY A 188 26.97 4.77 6.17
CA GLY A 188 26.28 3.48 5.98
C GLY A 188 26.19 2.61 7.24
N LEU A 189 26.66 3.13 8.38
CA LEU A 189 26.50 2.47 9.68
C LEU A 189 25.06 2.56 10.16
N ASN A 190 24.74 1.83 11.24
CA ASN A 190 23.49 2.06 11.94
C ASN A 190 23.45 3.48 12.52
N ASN A 191 22.26 4.03 12.73
CA ASN A 191 22.10 5.35 13.31
C ASN A 191 21.72 5.30 14.80
N ARG A 192 21.53 6.47 15.41
CA ARG A 192 21.11 6.64 16.79
C ARG A 192 19.86 5.85 17.18
N ARG A 193 18.84 5.83 16.31
CA ARG A 193 17.57 5.13 16.58
C ARG A 193 17.80 3.63 16.71
N CYS A 194 18.57 3.06 15.79
CA CYS A 194 18.96 1.65 15.81
C CYS A 194 19.83 1.32 17.04
N CYS A 195 20.70 2.24 17.44
CA CYS A 195 21.57 2.07 18.61
C CYS A 195 20.76 1.90 19.90
N ILE A 196 19.82 2.81 20.17
CA ILE A 196 19.00 2.78 21.39
C ILE A 196 18.19 1.48 21.45
N SER A 197 17.55 1.07 20.34
CA SER A 197 16.79 -0.17 20.29
C SER A 197 17.68 -1.40 20.50
N THR A 198 18.88 -1.43 19.93
CA THR A 198 19.81 -2.56 20.07
C THR A 198 20.35 -2.68 21.49
N ILE A 199 20.65 -1.55 22.16
CA ILE A 199 21.07 -1.55 23.57
C ILE A 199 19.94 -2.09 24.45
N ASP A 200 18.71 -1.63 24.23
CA ASP A 200 17.53 -2.10 24.97
C ASP A 200 17.32 -3.61 24.78
N GLU A 201 17.44 -4.12 23.55
CA GLU A 201 17.40 -5.55 23.25
C GLU A 201 18.50 -6.32 23.99
N TYR A 202 19.76 -5.86 23.94
CA TYR A 202 20.88 -6.56 24.58
C TYR A 202 20.73 -6.62 26.10
N ILE A 203 20.18 -5.57 26.71
CA ILE A 203 19.88 -5.51 28.15
C ILE A 203 18.74 -6.47 28.49
N LYS A 204 17.65 -6.47 27.72
CA LYS A 204 16.49 -7.38 27.92
C LYS A 204 16.87 -8.85 27.74
N ASP A 205 17.71 -9.15 26.76
CA ASP A 205 18.24 -10.49 26.48
C ASP A 205 19.28 -10.96 27.52
N ASN A 206 19.58 -10.14 28.53
CA ASN A 206 20.59 -10.42 29.55
C ASN A 206 21.97 -10.76 28.97
N SER A 207 22.30 -10.18 27.81
CA SER A 207 23.61 -10.36 27.17
C SER A 207 24.66 -9.53 27.89
N SER A 208 25.87 -10.07 28.07
CA SER A 208 27.01 -9.25 28.52
C SER A 208 27.72 -8.62 27.32
N PHE A 209 27.95 -7.32 27.38
CA PHE A 209 28.60 -6.57 26.31
C PHE A 209 29.35 -5.34 26.85
N ALA A 210 30.37 -4.91 26.12
CA ALA A 210 31.05 -3.65 26.33
C ALA A 210 30.42 -2.58 25.43
N LEU A 211 29.85 -1.54 26.02
CA LEU A 211 29.39 -0.35 25.32
C LEU A 211 30.53 0.67 25.29
N CYS A 212 30.89 1.09 24.09
CA CYS A 212 31.96 2.04 23.84
C CYS A 212 31.38 3.28 23.17
N MET A 213 31.42 4.43 23.84
CA MET A 213 31.19 5.73 23.20
C MET A 213 32.51 6.20 22.59
N VAL A 214 32.49 6.64 21.34
CA VAL A 214 33.68 7.02 20.56
C VAL A 214 33.42 8.36 19.90
N ASP A 215 34.38 9.28 19.97
CA ASP A 215 34.30 10.62 19.41
C ASP A 215 35.58 10.93 18.62
N LEU A 216 35.43 11.57 17.46
CA LEU A 216 36.57 11.98 16.63
C LEU A 216 37.30 13.18 17.24
N ASP A 217 38.61 13.01 17.46
CA ASP A 217 39.45 14.12 17.86
C ASP A 217 39.71 15.03 16.65
N GLY A 218 39.47 16.33 16.82
CA GLY A 218 39.89 17.37 15.86
C GLY A 218 39.00 17.55 14.63
N LEU A 219 37.82 16.91 14.54
CA LEU A 219 36.95 17.01 13.34
C LEU A 219 36.62 18.47 12.98
N LYS A 220 36.28 19.31 13.97
CA LYS A 220 36.01 20.73 13.73
C LYS A 220 37.20 21.44 13.10
N THR A 221 38.41 21.24 13.64
CA THR A 221 39.64 21.84 13.09
C THR A 221 39.88 21.39 11.65
N ILE A 222 39.61 20.12 11.34
CA ILE A 222 39.75 19.59 9.98
C ILE A 222 38.73 20.22 9.04
N ASN A 223 37.47 20.36 9.47
CA ASN A 223 36.44 21.05 8.70
C ASN A 223 36.81 22.51 8.42
N ASP A 224 37.29 23.22 9.44
CA ASP A 224 37.63 24.65 9.34
C ASP A 224 38.87 24.88 8.45
N GLN A 225 39.86 23.98 8.47
CA GLN A 225 41.10 24.12 7.72
C GLN A 225 41.08 23.49 6.31
N TYR A 226 40.41 22.36 6.15
CA TYR A 226 40.43 21.55 4.93
C TYR A 226 39.05 21.39 4.28
N GLY A 227 38.00 21.96 4.88
CA GLY A 227 36.63 21.92 4.37
C GLY A 227 35.87 20.64 4.73
N HIS A 228 34.54 20.73 4.67
CA HIS A 228 33.62 19.65 5.07
C HIS A 228 33.82 18.33 4.32
N LEU A 229 34.22 18.37 3.04
CA LEU A 229 34.53 17.16 2.27
C LEU A 229 35.66 16.32 2.90
N ASN A 230 36.63 16.98 3.56
CA ASN A 230 37.68 16.26 4.29
C ASN A 230 37.21 15.76 5.64
N GLY A 231 36.33 16.48 6.34
CA GLY A 231 35.66 15.94 7.52
C GLY A 231 34.79 14.72 7.21
N ASP A 232 34.08 14.73 6.09
CA ASP A 232 33.31 13.58 5.62
C ASP A 232 34.20 12.37 5.32
N LYS A 233 35.37 12.59 4.71
CA LYS A 233 36.38 11.53 4.53
C LYS A 233 36.87 10.99 5.86
N TYR A 234 37.11 11.86 6.85
CA TYR A 234 37.55 11.43 8.17
C TYR A 234 36.47 10.58 8.87
N LEU A 235 35.21 11.03 8.85
CA LEU A 235 34.06 10.27 9.34
C LEU A 235 33.94 8.90 8.67
N LYS A 236 34.11 8.83 7.35
CA LYS A 236 34.10 7.59 6.58
C LYS A 236 35.26 6.65 6.96
N CYS A 237 36.47 7.19 7.13
CA CYS A 237 37.62 6.38 7.53
C CYS A 237 37.41 5.76 8.92
N VAL A 238 36.99 6.56 9.90
CA VAL A 238 36.71 6.06 11.25
C VAL A 238 35.57 5.06 11.24
N SER A 239 34.53 5.30 10.45
CA SER A 239 33.41 4.35 10.32
C SER A 239 33.84 2.99 9.79
N GLN A 240 34.79 2.98 8.85
CA GLN A 240 35.33 1.76 8.26
C GLN A 240 36.19 1.00 9.27
N GLU A 241 37.09 1.68 9.98
CA GLU A 241 37.93 1.08 11.02
C GLU A 241 37.10 0.47 12.16
N LEU A 242 36.05 1.18 12.61
CA LEU A 242 35.13 0.67 13.62
C LEU A 242 34.40 -0.59 13.12
N LYS A 243 33.94 -0.57 11.86
CA LYS A 243 33.26 -1.71 11.23
C LYS A 243 34.19 -2.92 11.08
N GLU A 244 35.45 -2.72 10.71
CA GLU A 244 36.44 -3.79 10.57
C GLU A 244 36.88 -4.36 11.94
N SER A 245 36.83 -3.55 12.99
CA SER A 245 37.10 -4.00 14.36
C SER A 245 35.96 -4.83 14.99
N ALA A 246 34.77 -4.80 14.36
CA ALA A 246 33.57 -5.48 14.82
C ALA A 246 33.49 -6.91 14.28
N GLY A 247 33.28 -7.87 15.18
CA GLY A 247 33.08 -9.29 14.86
C GLY A 247 31.61 -9.68 14.71
N LYS A 248 31.36 -10.99 14.61
CA LYS A 248 30.00 -11.53 14.52
C LYS A 248 29.22 -11.23 15.81
N GLY A 249 28.11 -10.50 15.68
CA GLY A 249 27.24 -10.12 16.81
C GLY A 249 27.61 -8.81 17.49
N ASP A 250 28.74 -8.19 17.10
CA ASP A 250 29.06 -6.83 17.50
C ASP A 250 28.20 -5.83 16.71
N PHE A 251 27.99 -4.64 17.27
CA PHE A 251 27.16 -3.60 16.68
C PHE A 251 27.94 -2.29 16.59
N VAL A 252 27.83 -1.59 15.47
CA VAL A 252 28.47 -0.29 15.23
C VAL A 252 27.43 0.69 14.71
N CYS A 253 27.38 1.89 15.28
CA CYS A 253 26.54 2.98 14.78
C CYS A 253 27.26 4.33 14.83
N ARG A 254 26.82 5.26 13.99
CA ARG A 254 27.04 6.69 14.18
C ARG A 254 25.90 7.25 15.03
N PHE A 255 26.24 7.75 16.21
CA PHE A 255 25.27 8.25 17.18
C PHE A 255 24.83 9.69 16.86
N GLY A 256 25.73 10.50 16.30
CA GLY A 256 25.42 11.84 15.78
C GLY A 256 26.68 12.69 15.65
N GLY A 257 26.76 13.59 14.67
CA GLY A 257 27.94 14.45 14.50
C GLY A 257 29.24 13.65 14.32
N ASP A 258 30.17 13.81 15.25
CA ASP A 258 31.43 13.08 15.41
C ASP A 258 31.38 11.89 16.37
N GLU A 259 30.20 11.54 16.89
CA GLU A 259 30.01 10.48 17.88
C GLU A 259 29.59 9.16 17.24
N PHE A 260 30.19 8.07 17.72
CA PHE A 260 29.95 6.69 17.34
C PHE A 260 29.74 5.84 18.60
N VAL A 261 28.97 4.76 18.47
CA VAL A 261 28.86 3.75 19.52
C VAL A 261 29.21 2.39 18.94
N VAL A 262 29.99 1.64 19.71
CA VAL A 262 30.30 0.24 19.44
C VAL A 262 29.84 -0.62 20.61
N LEU A 263 29.10 -1.68 20.32
CA LEU A 263 28.71 -2.71 21.28
C LEU A 263 29.49 -3.98 20.94
N TYR A 264 30.44 -4.34 21.80
CA TYR A 264 31.17 -5.60 21.67
C TYR A 264 30.54 -6.68 22.53
N ARG A 265 30.05 -7.78 21.94
CA ARG A 265 29.47 -8.88 22.70
C ARG A 265 30.56 -9.71 23.37
N GLY A 266 30.37 -10.00 24.66
CA GLY A 266 31.24 -10.91 25.41
C GLY A 266 32.68 -10.42 25.65
N LEU A 267 33.01 -9.17 25.31
CA LEU A 267 34.32 -8.60 25.62
C LEU A 267 34.34 -7.96 27.00
N THR A 268 35.50 -8.09 27.65
CA THR A 268 35.85 -7.32 28.84
C THR A 268 36.27 -5.89 28.49
N GLU A 269 36.31 -5.00 29.49
CA GLU A 269 36.70 -3.59 29.31
C GLU A 269 38.10 -3.47 28.71
N GLY A 270 39.05 -4.31 29.16
CA GLY A 270 40.42 -4.33 28.65
C GLY A 270 40.54 -4.88 27.22
N GLU A 271 39.68 -5.82 26.81
CA GLU A 271 39.67 -6.32 25.42
C GLU A 271 39.06 -5.29 24.46
N ALA A 272 37.97 -4.65 24.87
CA ALA A 272 37.37 -3.54 24.14
C ALA A 272 38.38 -2.37 24.01
N GLU A 273 39.09 -2.04 25.08
CA GLU A 273 40.14 -1.02 25.06
C GLU A 273 41.27 -1.37 24.09
N LYS A 274 41.73 -2.63 24.08
CA LYS A 274 42.75 -3.09 23.11
C LYS A 274 42.29 -2.94 21.67
N ARG A 275 41.02 -3.24 21.36
CA ARG A 275 40.46 -3.04 20.00
C ARG A 275 40.44 -1.56 19.63
N LEU A 276 39.92 -0.69 20.49
CA LEU A 276 39.86 0.77 20.24
C LEU A 276 41.26 1.41 20.16
N ALA A 277 42.22 0.92 20.95
CA ALA A 277 43.62 1.32 20.83
C ALA A 277 44.25 0.84 19.50
N GLY A 278 43.84 -0.33 19.00
CA GLY A 278 44.14 -0.79 17.64
C GLY A 278 43.65 0.18 16.57
N ILE A 279 42.41 0.64 16.67
CA ILE A 279 41.83 1.63 15.75
C ILE A 279 42.66 2.92 15.74
N ASN A 280 43.04 3.45 16.90
CA ASN A 280 43.89 4.65 16.96
C ASN A 280 45.25 4.44 16.28
N ARG A 281 45.85 3.25 16.39
CA ARG A 281 47.11 2.92 15.70
C ARG A 281 46.92 2.87 14.19
N ASN A 282 45.84 2.26 13.71
CA ASN A 282 45.52 2.20 12.29
C ASN A 282 45.27 3.59 11.71
N LEU A 283 44.43 4.40 12.36
CA LEU A 283 44.12 5.77 11.95
C LEU A 283 45.39 6.64 11.88
N SER A 284 46.31 6.48 12.83
CA SER A 284 47.59 7.21 12.83
C SER A 284 48.50 6.81 11.65
N GLY A 285 48.33 5.61 11.10
CA GLY A 285 49.06 5.13 9.93
C GLY A 285 48.50 5.60 8.58
N ILE A 286 47.31 6.23 8.56
CA ILE A 286 46.68 6.71 7.33
C ILE A 286 47.33 8.04 6.91
N LEU A 287 47.90 8.07 5.70
CA LEU A 287 48.44 9.29 5.09
C LEU A 287 47.30 10.15 4.53
N SER A 288 46.75 11.04 5.37
CA SER A 288 45.63 11.93 5.02
C SER A 288 45.99 13.42 5.02
N GLY A 289 47.22 13.78 5.39
CA GLY A 289 47.67 15.17 5.53
C GLY A 289 47.34 15.83 6.88
N TYR A 290 46.63 15.13 7.77
CA TYR A 290 46.33 15.57 9.14
C TYR A 290 46.20 14.35 10.08
N PRO A 291 46.54 14.48 11.37
CA PRO A 291 46.43 13.36 12.29
C PRO A 291 44.96 12.98 12.53
N MET A 292 44.68 11.68 12.51
CA MET A 292 43.37 11.10 12.82
C MET A 292 43.47 10.30 14.12
N SER A 293 42.59 10.56 15.07
CA SER A 293 42.47 9.81 16.31
C SER A 293 41.06 9.90 16.90
N VAL A 294 40.71 8.93 17.72
CA VAL A 294 39.43 8.89 18.44
C VAL A 294 39.66 8.82 19.94
N SER A 295 38.84 9.56 20.67
CA SER A 295 38.66 9.43 22.11
C SER A 295 37.48 8.52 22.39
N TYR A 296 37.55 7.72 23.45
CA TYR A 296 36.50 6.75 23.76
C TYR A 296 36.31 6.55 25.26
N GLY A 297 35.12 6.09 25.63
CA GLY A 297 34.74 5.70 26.99
C GLY A 297 34.01 4.37 26.96
N ILE A 298 34.39 3.47 27.87
CA ILE A 298 33.94 2.07 27.85
C ILE A 298 33.18 1.76 29.14
N ILE A 299 32.04 1.08 29.03
CA ILE A 299 31.35 0.47 30.17
C ILE A 299 31.03 -0.99 29.82
N CYS A 300 31.37 -1.92 30.71
CA CYS A 300 30.91 -3.30 30.60
C CYS A 300 29.56 -3.44 31.29
N ILE A 301 28.57 -3.88 30.54
CA ILE A 301 27.23 -4.16 31.05
C ILE A 301 27.11 -5.65 31.28
N LYS A 302 26.70 -5.99 32.49
CA LYS A 302 26.44 -7.35 32.95
C LYS A 302 24.97 -7.48 33.34
N LYS A 303 24.51 -8.72 33.36
CA LYS A 303 23.15 -9.12 33.70
C LYS A 303 22.63 -8.45 34.99
N GLU A 304 23.48 -8.31 36.00
CA GLU A 304 23.06 -7.84 37.33
C GLU A 304 22.86 -6.31 37.41
N MET A 305 23.26 -5.55 36.39
CA MET A 305 23.32 -4.09 36.48
C MET A 305 21.98 -3.40 36.22
N ASN A 306 21.02 -4.07 35.56
CA ASN A 306 19.66 -3.57 35.24
C ASN A 306 19.60 -2.08 34.86
N LEU A 307 20.51 -1.63 33.99
CA LEU A 307 20.62 -0.24 33.57
C LEU A 307 19.61 0.07 32.46
N LEU A 308 19.12 1.31 32.41
CA LEU A 308 18.45 1.82 31.22
C LEU A 308 19.47 2.18 30.14
N PRO A 309 19.15 2.03 28.83
CA PRO A 309 20.04 2.39 27.72
C PRO A 309 20.65 3.79 27.84
N GLU A 310 19.85 4.78 28.23
CA GLU A 310 20.27 6.18 28.38
C GLU A 310 21.31 6.35 29.50
N THR A 311 21.17 5.57 30.58
CA THR A 311 22.09 5.63 31.72
C THR A 311 23.44 5.02 31.34
N ALA A 312 23.42 3.90 30.63
CA ALA A 312 24.64 3.27 30.11
C ALA A 312 25.40 4.17 29.13
N LEU A 313 24.69 4.79 28.19
CA LEU A 313 25.25 5.75 27.24
C LEU A 313 25.87 6.95 27.95
N LYS A 314 25.18 7.51 28.96
CA LYS A 314 25.67 8.64 29.75
C LYS A 314 26.98 8.32 30.48
N ILE A 315 27.09 7.14 31.11
CA ILE A 315 28.33 6.74 31.81
C ILE A 315 29.50 6.59 30.82
N ALA A 316 29.24 6.01 29.64
CA ALA A 316 30.26 5.88 28.61
C ALA A 316 30.71 7.25 28.06
N ASP A 317 29.76 8.17 27.84
CA ASP A 317 30.03 9.54 27.43
C ASP A 317 30.90 10.29 28.46
N GLU A 318 30.57 10.20 29.75
CA GLU A 318 31.37 10.81 30.82
C GLU A 318 32.82 10.28 30.83
N LYS A 319 33.00 8.96 30.65
CA LYS A 319 34.33 8.33 30.54
C LYS A 319 35.08 8.80 29.29
N MET A 320 34.41 8.90 28.15
CA MET A 320 34.98 9.38 26.89
C MET A 320 35.46 10.82 27.02
N TYR A 321 34.60 11.68 27.57
CA TYR A 321 34.90 13.08 27.76
C TYR A 321 36.07 13.30 28.72
N ARG A 322 36.20 12.48 29.76
CA ARG A 322 37.38 12.46 30.64
C ARG A 322 38.65 12.16 29.87
N LEU A 323 38.65 11.15 28.99
CA LEU A 323 39.81 10.81 28.16
C LEU A 323 40.17 11.97 27.21
N LYS A 324 39.17 12.56 26.55
CA LYS A 324 39.34 13.70 25.63
C LYS A 324 39.97 14.91 26.34
N ARG A 325 39.58 15.19 27.59
CA ARG A 325 40.18 16.26 28.41
C ARG A 325 41.65 15.97 28.76
N LEU A 326 41.98 14.75 29.17
CA LEU A 326 43.35 14.37 29.53
C LEU A 326 44.31 14.49 28.34
N ARG A 327 43.87 14.09 27.14
CA ARG A 327 44.66 14.25 25.91
C ARG A 327 44.91 15.72 25.55
N LYS A 328 43.88 16.57 25.68
CA LYS A 328 44.02 18.01 25.44
C LYS A 328 44.99 18.70 26.41
N GLN A 329 45.10 18.22 27.65
CA GLN A 329 46.06 18.75 28.62
C GLN A 329 47.49 18.36 28.24
N LYS A 330 47.74 17.07 27.94
CA LYS A 330 49.07 16.59 27.52
C LYS A 330 49.59 17.31 26.26
N ASN A 331 48.72 17.56 25.28
CA ASN A 331 49.09 18.26 24.06
C ASN A 331 49.37 19.76 24.26
N LYS A 332 48.98 20.36 25.39
CA LYS A 332 49.35 21.74 25.75
C LYS A 332 50.67 21.81 26.54
N GLU A 333 51.07 20.71 27.15
CA GLU A 333 52.28 20.58 27.97
C GLU A 333 53.49 20.04 27.17
N SER A 334 53.26 19.52 25.96
CA SER A 334 54.27 18.99 25.02
C SER A 334 54.60 20.01 23.93
#